data_AF-A0A6M7W5V2-F1
#
_entry.id   AF-A0A6M7W5V2-F1
#
_cell.length_a   1.000
_cell.length_b   1.000
_cell.length_c   1.000
_cell.angle_alpha   90.00
_cell.angle_beta   90.00
_cell.angle_gamma   90.00
#
_symmetry.space_group_name_H-M   'P 1'
#
loop_
_entity.id
_entity.type
_entity.pdbx_description
1 polymer ?
#
loop_
_entity_poly.entity_id
_entity_poly.type
_entity_poly.pdbx_seq_one_letter_code
_entity_poly.pdbx_strand_id
1 'polypeptide(L)'
;MTFGTDERLKSYLDTNQLQRERMCVAVLALDKRFTNVRPRHPRGGPDGGRDIEAIFGGEQKVHGAIGFVNQANDSTDHKKKAQKKFVGDLASAIAADPEIKSFVFFTNVNLTAGEKDALIQKVTKSGLAHCEIFDRERIRLVLDGADGMAIRFQSLGIPMSEAEQATFFARWGDDIQSVIVDGFSEIKKSLNRMQFLQEMNAPLDQFLVLLELDREYDGNEIGHFRFFVSISLAEPRDGLFMLTFGTSDRADRARAKSVADVEAMPAGILHGMMGAKWERRIPAAEHAPNEDVADEGADHDEGTNVGTFTSVGMEKVRFLRAEFGYGGGSFRFGPYLRLSDIDESMIALFVNKALAEKIKAIHFIGNQYKLAEYGREGFRIDTQGKFEPSLIFTPSELSDEWRRIMRNFGPFSVRYAEMTPIRLFEPVEASNSLPVRRSRKANG
;
A
#
# COMPACT_ATOMS: atom_id res chain seq x y z
N MET A 1 8.98 36.74 28.34
CA MET A 1 8.07 37.43 27.41
C MET A 1 6.59 37.21 27.75
N THR A 2 6.24 36.94 29.01
CA THR A 2 4.85 36.65 29.47
C THR A 2 3.90 37.85 29.41
N PHE A 3 4.42 39.08 29.42
CA PHE A 3 3.59 40.30 29.35
C PHE A 3 3.03 40.59 27.95
N GLY A 4 3.62 40.05 26.89
CA GLY A 4 3.21 40.37 25.51
C GLY A 4 1.84 39.82 25.13
N THR A 5 1.53 38.60 25.56
CA THR A 5 0.24 37.93 25.28
C THR A 5 -0.91 38.60 26.01
N ASP A 6 -0.74 38.90 27.31
CA ASP A 6 -1.75 39.61 28.12
C ASP A 6 -2.08 40.97 27.51
N GLU A 7 -1.06 41.77 27.17
CA GLU A 7 -1.25 43.10 26.58
C GLU A 7 -1.96 43.04 25.22
N ARG A 8 -1.57 42.11 24.33
CA ARG A 8 -2.25 42.00 23.02
C ARG A 8 -3.70 41.53 23.16
N LEU A 9 -4.03 40.66 24.12
CA LEU A 9 -5.42 40.26 24.35
C LEU A 9 -6.33 41.43 24.76
N LYS A 10 -5.79 42.51 25.33
CA LYS A 10 -6.59 43.68 25.76
C LYS A 10 -7.13 44.50 24.60
N SER A 11 -6.35 44.66 23.54
CA SER A 11 -6.65 45.66 22.50
C SER A 11 -6.24 45.29 21.06
N TYR A 12 -5.37 44.30 20.85
CA TYR A 12 -4.81 44.01 19.52
C TYR A 12 -5.87 43.61 18.50
N LEU A 13 -6.94 42.97 18.97
CA LEU A 13 -8.04 42.49 18.13
C LEU A 13 -9.21 43.49 18.07
N ASP A 14 -9.06 44.72 18.59
CA ASP A 14 -10.15 45.68 18.77
C ASP A 14 -10.93 46.00 17.47
N THR A 15 -10.26 45.95 16.33
CA THR A 15 -10.83 46.24 15.01
C THR A 15 -11.06 45.00 14.15
N ASN A 16 -10.70 43.81 14.63
CA ASN A 16 -10.76 42.56 13.86
C ASN A 16 -11.58 41.48 14.58
N GLN A 17 -12.91 41.62 14.51
CA GLN A 17 -13.84 40.70 15.15
C GLN A 17 -13.70 39.26 14.62
N LEU A 18 -13.54 39.09 13.31
CA LEU A 18 -13.37 37.76 12.69
C LEU A 18 -12.15 37.02 13.25
N GLN A 19 -11.03 37.72 13.46
CA GLN A 19 -9.84 37.10 14.04
C GLN A 19 -10.02 36.76 15.51
N ARG A 20 -10.84 37.51 16.28
CA ARG A 20 -11.22 37.12 17.66
C ARG A 20 -11.96 35.80 17.67
N GLU A 21 -12.96 35.67 16.81
CA GLU A 21 -13.77 34.46 16.69
C GLU A 21 -12.91 33.26 16.32
N ARG A 22 -12.07 33.40 15.29
CA ARG A 22 -11.13 32.35 14.88
C ARG A 22 -10.16 31.95 15.99
N MET A 23 -9.62 32.93 16.73
CA MET A 23 -8.72 32.65 17.85
C MET A 23 -9.44 31.86 18.96
N CYS A 24 -10.63 32.27 19.38
CA CYS A 24 -11.40 31.59 20.42
C CYS A 24 -11.82 30.17 20.00
N VAL A 25 -12.22 29.98 18.73
CA VAL A 25 -12.49 28.65 18.15
C VAL A 25 -11.25 27.77 18.23
N ALA A 26 -10.10 28.27 17.80
CA ALA A 26 -8.84 27.52 17.85
C ALA A 26 -8.41 27.20 19.29
N VAL A 27 -8.58 28.14 20.22
CA VAL A 27 -8.30 27.93 21.66
C VAL A 27 -9.21 26.84 22.23
N LEU A 28 -10.50 26.84 21.89
CA LEU A 28 -11.43 25.80 22.36
C LEU A 28 -11.06 24.42 21.78
N ALA A 29 -10.63 24.36 20.51
CA ALA A 29 -10.25 23.13 19.84
C ALA A 29 -9.00 22.44 20.43
N LEU A 30 -8.18 23.17 21.21
CA LEU A 30 -7.06 22.58 21.95
C LEU A 30 -7.51 21.78 23.19
N ASP A 31 -8.69 22.08 23.74
CA ASP A 31 -9.22 21.34 24.88
C ASP A 31 -9.90 20.06 24.40
N LYS A 32 -9.23 18.92 24.61
CA LYS A 32 -9.66 17.59 24.14
C LYS A 32 -11.05 17.14 24.65
N ARG A 33 -11.60 17.79 25.68
CA ARG A 33 -12.96 17.53 26.15
C ARG A 33 -14.01 18.04 25.16
N PHE A 34 -13.63 18.95 24.26
CA PHE A 34 -14.46 19.46 23.19
C PHE A 34 -14.08 18.81 21.86
N THR A 35 -15.08 18.36 21.12
CA THR A 35 -14.94 17.82 19.77
C THR A 35 -15.88 18.56 18.81
N ASN A 36 -15.65 18.39 17.51
CA ASN A 36 -16.45 19.01 16.46
C ASN A 36 -16.60 20.54 16.61
N VAL A 37 -15.55 21.21 17.07
CA VAL A 37 -15.55 22.67 17.30
C VAL A 37 -15.61 23.41 15.96
N ARG A 38 -16.62 24.24 15.74
CA ARG A 38 -16.84 24.98 14.49
C ARG A 38 -17.30 26.41 14.75
N PRO A 39 -16.89 27.38 13.91
CA PRO A 39 -17.50 28.71 13.91
C PRO A 39 -18.91 28.63 13.29
N ARG A 40 -19.84 29.44 13.79
CA ARG A 40 -21.21 29.46 13.24
C ARG A 40 -21.29 30.22 11.92
N HIS A 41 -20.64 31.38 11.82
CA HIS A 41 -20.48 32.11 10.56
C HIS A 41 -19.01 32.23 10.15
N PRO A 42 -18.50 31.33 9.27
CA PRO A 42 -17.08 31.31 8.87
C PRO A 42 -16.56 32.60 8.19
N ARG A 43 -17.47 33.45 7.70
CA ARG A 43 -17.18 34.73 7.01
C ARG A 43 -17.63 35.98 7.78
N GLY A 44 -18.12 35.82 9.02
CA GLY A 44 -18.67 36.90 9.85
C GLY A 44 -20.13 37.26 9.53
N GLY A 45 -20.90 37.61 10.57
CA GLY A 45 -22.32 37.98 10.51
C GLY A 45 -22.89 38.30 11.90
N PRO A 46 -24.13 38.83 12.03
CA PRO A 46 -24.78 39.00 13.32
C PRO A 46 -25.27 37.64 13.84
N ASP A 47 -24.50 37.04 14.74
CA ASP A 47 -24.70 35.64 15.16
C ASP A 47 -25.67 35.47 16.34
N GLY A 48 -26.25 36.59 16.82
CA GLY A 48 -27.25 36.59 17.89
C GLY A 48 -26.74 35.99 19.20
N GLY A 49 -25.44 36.14 19.50
CA GLY A 49 -24.81 35.67 20.74
C GLY A 49 -24.33 34.22 20.71
N ARG A 50 -24.23 33.58 19.53
CA ARG A 50 -23.76 32.19 19.34
C ARG A 50 -22.64 32.15 18.31
N ASP A 51 -21.42 32.31 18.77
CA ASP A 51 -20.24 32.44 17.89
C ASP A 51 -19.61 31.07 17.57
N ILE A 52 -19.75 30.09 18.47
CA ILE A 52 -19.09 28.77 18.39
C ILE A 52 -20.08 27.64 18.67
N GLU A 53 -19.94 26.52 17.97
CA GLU A 53 -20.62 25.25 18.27
C GLU A 53 -19.60 24.14 18.50
N ALA A 54 -19.89 23.25 19.46
CA ALA A 54 -19.04 22.10 19.77
C ALA A 54 -19.83 20.98 20.46
N ILE A 55 -19.17 19.85 20.70
CA ILE A 55 -19.66 18.73 21.51
C ILE A 55 -18.73 18.55 22.70
N PHE A 56 -19.26 18.58 23.92
CA PHE A 56 -18.51 18.35 25.15
C PHE A 56 -18.70 16.91 25.64
N GLY A 57 -17.60 16.24 25.97
CA GLY A 57 -17.62 14.87 26.48
C GLY A 57 -18.20 13.84 25.51
N GLY A 58 -18.20 14.13 24.20
CA GLY A 58 -18.72 13.25 23.15
C GLY A 58 -20.22 13.30 22.90
N GLU A 59 -21.02 13.91 23.79
CA GLU A 59 -22.49 13.85 23.71
C GLU A 59 -23.18 15.22 23.88
N GLN A 60 -22.61 16.11 24.71
CA GLN A 60 -23.33 17.32 25.12
C GLN A 60 -23.14 18.45 24.12
N LYS A 61 -24.23 18.92 23.52
CA LYS A 61 -24.18 20.07 22.60
C LYS A 61 -23.80 21.34 23.35
N VAL A 62 -22.85 22.08 22.77
CA VAL A 62 -22.26 23.29 23.33
C VAL A 62 -22.51 24.48 22.41
N HIS A 63 -22.93 25.59 23.00
CA HIS A 63 -22.82 26.92 22.37
C HIS A 63 -21.78 27.77 23.07
N GLY A 64 -20.93 28.42 22.28
CA GLY A 64 -19.91 29.35 22.73
C GLY A 64 -20.21 30.79 22.32
N ALA A 65 -19.91 31.73 23.19
CA ALA A 65 -20.07 33.16 22.95
C ALA A 65 -18.81 33.95 23.33
N ILE A 66 -18.57 35.07 22.63
CA ILE A 66 -17.36 35.88 22.75
C ILE A 66 -17.71 37.30 23.20
N GLY A 67 -17.51 37.54 24.50
CA GLY A 67 -17.74 38.80 25.17
C GLY A 67 -16.49 39.66 25.38
N PHE A 68 -15.71 39.86 24.31
CA PHE A 68 -14.54 40.74 24.37
C PHE A 68 -14.96 42.21 24.51
N VAL A 69 -14.26 42.94 25.36
CA VAL A 69 -14.41 44.38 25.58
C VAL A 69 -13.20 45.08 24.94
N ASN A 70 -13.44 46.08 24.12
CA ASN A 70 -12.37 46.87 23.52
C ASN A 70 -11.58 47.61 24.61
N GLN A 71 -10.25 47.68 24.44
CA GLN A 71 -9.34 48.27 25.43
C GLN A 71 -9.55 47.73 26.85
N ALA A 72 -9.64 46.41 26.98
CA ALA A 72 -9.94 45.77 28.27
C ALA A 72 -8.90 46.16 29.35
N ASN A 73 -9.38 46.61 30.51
CA ASN A 73 -8.54 47.10 31.62
C ASN A 73 -8.98 46.60 33.00
N ASP A 74 -9.83 45.56 33.03
CA ASP A 74 -10.34 44.90 34.25
C ASP A 74 -11.08 45.82 35.25
N SER A 75 -11.41 47.04 34.84
CA SER A 75 -12.23 47.96 35.61
C SER A 75 -13.60 47.34 35.93
N THR A 76 -14.20 47.79 37.03
CA THR A 76 -15.54 47.37 37.44
C THR A 76 -16.56 47.52 36.31
N ASP A 77 -16.43 48.55 35.48
CA ASP A 77 -17.33 48.79 34.35
C ASP A 77 -17.12 47.79 33.21
N HIS A 78 -15.87 47.43 32.88
CA HIS A 78 -15.57 46.42 31.87
C HIS A 78 -16.00 45.03 32.31
N LYS A 79 -15.81 44.70 33.60
CA LYS A 79 -16.33 43.46 34.20
C LYS A 79 -17.84 43.39 34.14
N LYS A 80 -18.55 44.46 34.54
CA LYS A 80 -20.01 44.56 34.40
C LYS A 80 -20.46 44.40 32.96
N LYS A 81 -19.74 44.99 32.01
CA LYS A 81 -20.03 44.88 30.57
C LYS A 81 -19.88 43.43 30.08
N ALA A 82 -18.80 42.75 30.46
CA ALA A 82 -18.59 41.33 30.13
C ALA A 82 -19.68 40.44 30.76
N GLN A 83 -20.01 40.65 32.04
CA GLN A 83 -21.08 39.90 32.74
C GLN A 83 -22.47 40.16 32.13
N LYS A 84 -22.77 41.40 31.73
CA LYS A 84 -24.02 41.74 31.03
C LYS A 84 -24.11 41.01 29.69
N LYS A 85 -23.00 40.98 28.95
CA LYS A 85 -22.92 40.25 27.68
C LYS A 85 -23.09 38.74 27.89
N PHE A 86 -22.42 38.15 28.87
CA PHE A 86 -22.60 36.74 29.26
C PHE A 86 -24.08 36.37 29.46
N VAL A 87 -24.81 37.17 30.26
CA VAL A 87 -26.22 36.88 30.56
C VAL A 87 -27.10 37.01 29.31
N GLY A 88 -26.83 38.01 28.46
CA GLY A 88 -27.54 38.17 27.19
C GLY A 88 -27.31 36.99 26.24
N ASP A 89 -26.04 36.62 26.03
CA ASP A 89 -25.65 35.54 25.12
C ASP A 89 -26.15 34.18 25.61
N LEU A 90 -26.13 33.91 26.93
CA LEU A 90 -26.72 32.72 27.52
C LEU A 90 -28.22 32.62 27.25
N ALA A 91 -28.97 33.71 27.46
CA ALA A 91 -30.40 33.74 27.20
C ALA A 91 -30.72 33.51 25.71
N SER A 92 -29.93 34.11 24.82
CA SER A 92 -30.04 33.91 23.37
C SER A 92 -29.69 32.47 22.96
N ALA A 93 -28.69 31.84 23.57
CA ALA A 93 -28.32 30.46 23.31
C ALA A 93 -29.45 29.49 23.69
N ILE A 94 -30.00 29.63 24.90
CA ILE A 94 -31.09 28.78 25.41
C ILE A 94 -32.36 28.96 24.56
N ALA A 95 -32.72 30.20 24.23
CA ALA A 95 -33.91 30.49 23.45
C ALA A 95 -33.84 29.92 22.04
N ALA A 96 -32.63 29.81 21.48
CA ALA A 96 -32.45 29.40 20.10
C ALA A 96 -32.23 27.90 19.90
N ASP A 97 -31.82 27.18 20.94
CA ASP A 97 -31.67 25.73 20.91
C ASP A 97 -32.03 25.11 22.27
N PRO A 98 -33.22 24.50 22.41
CA PRO A 98 -33.66 23.87 23.65
C PRO A 98 -32.84 22.64 24.07
N GLU A 99 -32.06 22.04 23.15
CA GLU A 99 -31.30 20.82 23.42
C GLU A 99 -29.91 21.08 24.00
N ILE A 100 -29.49 22.34 24.09
CA ILE A 100 -28.16 22.67 24.60
C ILE A 100 -28.00 22.20 26.05
N LYS A 101 -26.84 21.62 26.36
CA LYS A 101 -26.51 21.15 27.71
C LYS A 101 -25.34 21.90 28.31
N SER A 102 -24.56 22.58 27.47
CA SER A 102 -23.29 23.17 27.87
C SER A 102 -23.10 24.56 27.24
N PHE A 103 -22.51 25.49 27.99
CA PHE A 103 -22.25 26.85 27.52
C PHE A 103 -20.79 27.26 27.75
N VAL A 104 -20.16 27.85 26.74
CA VAL A 104 -18.78 28.35 26.83
C VAL A 104 -18.78 29.85 26.63
N PHE A 105 -18.06 30.59 27.47
CA PHE A 105 -17.94 32.04 27.32
C PHE A 105 -16.47 32.49 27.31
N PHE A 106 -16.11 33.25 26.30
CA PHE A 106 -14.80 33.86 26.15
C PHE A 106 -14.86 35.35 26.47
N THR A 107 -13.92 35.85 27.26
CA THR A 107 -13.76 37.29 27.50
C THR A 107 -12.29 37.66 27.69
N ASN A 108 -11.90 38.85 27.24
CA ASN A 108 -10.56 39.42 27.45
C ASN A 108 -10.48 40.28 28.73
N VAL A 109 -11.46 40.17 29.62
CA VAL A 109 -11.46 40.76 30.95
C VAL A 109 -11.14 39.68 31.98
N ASN A 110 -10.29 39.99 32.95
CA ASN A 110 -10.02 39.05 34.05
C ASN A 110 -11.16 39.04 35.06
N LEU A 111 -11.69 37.85 35.33
CA LEU A 111 -12.76 37.63 36.30
C LEU A 111 -12.20 36.93 37.53
N THR A 112 -12.59 37.40 38.72
CA THR A 112 -12.25 36.73 39.98
C THR A 112 -12.97 35.39 40.09
N ALA A 113 -12.50 34.51 40.99
CA ALA A 113 -13.16 33.22 41.25
C ALA A 113 -14.64 33.40 41.61
N GLY A 114 -14.95 34.30 42.54
CA GLY A 114 -16.35 34.56 42.94
C GLY A 114 -17.22 35.13 41.83
N GLU A 115 -16.66 35.97 40.94
CA GLU A 115 -17.38 36.45 39.75
C GLU A 115 -17.69 35.31 38.76
N LYS A 116 -16.74 34.38 38.56
CA LYS A 116 -16.94 33.20 37.71
C LYS A 116 -17.98 32.25 38.31
N ASP A 117 -17.89 31.96 39.61
CA ASP A 117 -18.85 31.10 40.31
C ASP A 117 -20.27 31.67 40.23
N ALA A 118 -20.42 32.99 40.39
CA ALA A 118 -21.71 33.65 40.25
C ALA A 118 -22.30 33.53 38.83
N LEU A 119 -21.47 33.53 37.78
CA LEU A 119 -21.91 33.31 36.41
C LEU A 119 -22.28 31.85 36.14
N ILE A 120 -21.47 30.91 36.63
CA ILE A 120 -21.72 29.47 36.52
C ILE A 120 -23.04 29.10 37.23
N GLN A 121 -23.28 29.64 38.43
CA GLN A 121 -24.54 29.44 39.15
C GLN A 121 -25.76 29.93 38.37
N LYS A 122 -25.64 31.00 37.57
CA LYS A 122 -26.74 31.45 36.71
C LYS A 122 -27.02 30.44 35.60
N VAL A 123 -25.98 29.86 35.00
CA VAL A 123 -26.13 28.82 33.97
C VAL A 123 -26.82 27.57 34.53
N THR A 124 -26.40 27.11 35.71
CA THR A 124 -27.03 25.96 36.37
C THR A 124 -28.50 26.23 36.71
N LYS A 125 -28.83 27.43 37.17
CA LYS A 125 -30.23 27.85 37.42
C LYS A 125 -31.07 27.91 36.14
N SER A 126 -30.44 28.16 34.99
CA SER A 126 -31.08 28.17 33.68
C SER A 126 -31.22 26.77 33.05
N GLY A 127 -30.82 25.70 33.75
CA GLY A 127 -31.08 24.31 33.35
C GLY A 127 -29.97 23.64 32.53
N LEU A 128 -28.82 24.30 32.34
CA LEU A 128 -27.66 23.71 31.65
C LEU A 128 -26.79 22.91 32.63
N ALA A 129 -26.23 21.81 32.15
CA ALA A 129 -25.41 20.89 32.93
C ALA A 129 -23.99 21.39 33.15
N HIS A 130 -23.44 22.17 32.21
CA HIS A 130 -22.03 22.58 32.25
C HIS A 130 -21.81 24.01 31.74
N CYS A 131 -20.82 24.70 32.32
CA CYS A 131 -20.36 26.01 31.87
C CYS A 131 -18.84 26.13 31.97
N GLU A 132 -18.20 26.63 30.93
CA GLU A 132 -16.77 26.96 30.93
C GLU A 132 -16.56 28.44 30.61
N ILE A 133 -15.77 29.11 31.44
CA ILE A 133 -15.41 30.52 31.25
C ILE A 133 -13.92 30.59 30.94
N PHE A 134 -13.62 31.15 29.77
CA PHE A 134 -12.28 31.51 29.31
C PHE A 134 -12.11 33.02 29.48
N ASP A 135 -11.63 33.42 30.65
CA ASP A 135 -11.18 34.79 30.91
C ASP A 135 -9.80 35.04 30.29
N ARG A 136 -9.32 36.30 30.35
CA ARG A 136 -8.05 36.67 29.69
C ARG A 136 -6.89 35.82 30.16
N GLU A 137 -6.78 35.56 31.46
CA GLU A 137 -5.71 34.76 32.03
C GLU A 137 -5.76 33.30 31.54
N ARG A 138 -6.94 32.67 31.49
CA ARG A 138 -7.04 31.31 30.94
C ARG A 138 -6.70 31.25 29.46
N ILE A 139 -7.15 32.22 28.67
CA ILE A 139 -6.80 32.32 27.25
C ILE A 139 -5.28 32.49 27.10
N ARG A 140 -4.67 33.37 27.91
CA ARG A 140 -3.22 33.60 27.93
C ARG A 140 -2.45 32.30 28.20
N LEU A 141 -2.86 31.54 29.22
CA LEU A 141 -2.21 30.28 29.57
C LEU A 141 -2.28 29.24 28.44
N VAL A 142 -3.41 29.16 27.72
CA VAL A 142 -3.53 28.27 26.56
C VAL A 142 -2.61 28.74 25.43
N LEU A 143 -2.61 30.04 25.11
CA LEU A 143 -1.80 30.62 24.02
C LEU A 143 -0.29 30.59 24.28
N ASP A 144 0.13 30.67 25.55
CA ASP A 144 1.52 30.56 25.96
C ASP A 144 1.99 29.09 26.09
N GLY A 145 1.06 28.12 26.06
CA GLY A 145 1.37 26.69 26.04
C GLY A 145 1.85 26.21 24.67
N ALA A 146 2.57 25.07 24.64
CA ALA A 146 3.18 24.52 23.42
C ALA A 146 2.19 24.35 22.25
N ASP A 147 0.97 23.91 22.53
CA ASP A 147 -0.06 23.70 21.51
C ASP A 147 -0.72 25.03 21.06
N GLY A 148 -0.62 26.09 21.87
CA GLY A 148 -1.20 27.41 21.60
C GLY A 148 -0.26 28.41 20.91
N MET A 149 1.05 28.12 20.84
CA MET A 149 2.05 29.03 20.27
C MET A 149 1.76 29.41 18.81
N ALA A 150 1.29 28.46 18.01
CA ALA A 150 0.90 28.70 16.61
C ALA A 150 -0.31 29.64 16.51
N ILE A 151 -1.33 29.44 17.36
CA ILE A 151 -2.52 30.30 17.43
C ILE A 151 -2.12 31.71 17.87
N ARG A 152 -1.22 31.81 18.86
CA ARG A 152 -0.69 33.08 19.36
C ARG A 152 0.03 33.86 18.26
N PHE A 153 0.86 33.18 17.47
CA PHE A 153 1.53 33.78 16.33
C PHE A 153 0.54 34.27 15.27
N GLN A 154 -0.40 33.41 14.84
CA GLN A 154 -1.36 33.75 13.78
C GLN A 154 -2.35 34.84 14.20
N SER A 155 -2.84 34.79 15.44
CA SER A 155 -3.93 35.66 15.88
C SER A 155 -3.43 36.94 16.52
N LEU A 156 -2.36 36.85 17.33
CA LEU A 156 -1.82 38.00 18.03
C LEU A 156 -0.55 38.54 17.39
N GLY A 157 0.01 37.90 16.35
CA GLY A 157 1.24 38.38 15.71
C GLY A 157 2.46 38.38 16.63
N ILE A 158 2.48 37.49 17.63
CA ILE A 158 3.58 37.38 18.60
C ILE A 158 4.52 36.25 18.13
N PRO A 159 5.75 36.56 17.68
CA PRO A 159 6.71 35.54 17.27
C PRO A 159 7.12 34.65 18.44
N MET A 160 7.47 33.40 18.13
CA MET A 160 8.06 32.47 19.11
C MET A 160 9.52 32.83 19.37
N SER A 161 9.92 32.85 20.64
CA SER A 161 11.35 32.84 21.01
C SER A 161 12.04 31.55 20.57
N GLU A 162 13.38 31.55 20.56
CA GLU A 162 14.15 30.33 20.26
C GLU A 162 13.79 29.15 21.18
N ALA A 163 13.56 29.40 22.48
CA ALA A 163 13.15 28.37 23.43
C ALA A 163 11.74 27.82 23.14
N GLU A 164 10.81 28.69 22.74
CA GLU A 164 9.46 28.30 22.33
C GLU A 164 9.48 27.55 20.99
N GLN A 165 10.33 27.96 20.04
CA GLN A 165 10.55 27.22 18.79
C GLN A 165 11.09 25.81 19.07
N ALA A 166 12.08 25.67 19.96
CA ALA A 166 12.60 24.37 20.36
C ALA A 166 11.51 23.49 21.02
N THR A 167 10.66 24.09 21.86
CA THR A 167 9.52 23.40 22.49
C THR A 167 8.49 22.94 21.45
N PHE A 168 8.19 23.79 20.46
CA PHE A 168 7.29 23.47 19.36
C PHE A 168 7.81 22.28 18.53
N PHE A 169 9.09 22.32 18.13
CA PHE A 169 9.69 21.22 17.37
C PHE A 169 9.83 19.94 18.20
N ALA A 170 10.13 20.02 19.49
CA ALA A 170 10.15 18.84 20.35
C ALA A 170 8.76 18.20 20.52
N ARG A 171 7.69 18.99 20.41
CA ARG A 171 6.31 18.52 20.54
C ARG A 171 5.75 17.93 19.24
N TRP A 172 6.03 18.57 18.10
CA TRP A 172 5.40 18.28 16.80
C TRP A 172 6.36 17.72 15.74
N GLY A 173 7.67 17.70 16.00
CA GLY A 173 8.68 17.28 15.04
C GLY A 173 8.51 15.83 14.58
N ASP A 174 8.26 14.93 15.53
CA ASP A 174 8.05 13.51 15.26
C ASP A 174 6.77 13.27 14.44
N ASP A 175 5.68 13.97 14.78
CA ASP A 175 4.40 13.85 14.06
C ASP A 175 4.53 14.33 12.59
N ILE A 176 5.23 15.46 12.38
CA ILE A 176 5.48 15.98 11.02
C ILE A 176 6.34 14.98 10.23
N GLN A 177 7.38 14.43 10.85
CA GLN A 177 8.23 13.44 10.20
C GLN A 177 7.43 12.19 9.84
N SER A 178 6.57 11.69 10.73
CA SER A 178 5.71 10.54 10.45
C SER A 178 4.82 10.79 9.24
N VAL A 179 4.08 11.91 9.22
CA VAL A 179 3.18 12.24 8.10
C VAL A 179 3.93 12.31 6.77
N ILE A 180 5.14 12.88 6.77
CA ILE A 180 5.97 12.98 5.56
C ILE A 180 6.44 11.59 5.10
N VAL A 181 6.98 10.78 6.02
CA VAL A 181 7.50 9.44 5.71
C VAL A 181 6.37 8.51 5.25
N ASP A 182 5.24 8.52 5.95
CA ASP A 182 4.07 7.71 5.62
C ASP A 182 3.50 8.13 4.26
N GLY A 183 3.33 9.44 4.02
CA GLY A 183 2.85 9.98 2.75
C GLY A 183 3.75 9.60 1.57
N PHE A 184 5.08 9.74 1.70
CA PHE A 184 6.01 9.33 0.64
C PHE A 184 6.01 7.81 0.43
N SER A 185 5.85 7.02 1.49
CA SER A 185 5.75 5.56 1.40
C SER A 185 4.49 5.13 0.64
N GLU A 186 3.35 5.76 0.91
CA GLU A 186 2.09 5.52 0.19
C GLU A 186 2.17 5.93 -1.29
N ILE A 187 2.79 7.08 -1.59
CA ILE A 187 3.03 7.51 -2.97
C ILE A 187 3.93 6.49 -3.69
N LYS A 188 5.03 6.05 -3.07
CA LYS A 188 5.92 5.03 -3.65
C LYS A 188 5.19 3.72 -3.94
N LYS A 189 4.38 3.23 -3.00
CA LYS A 189 3.56 2.02 -3.19
C LYS A 189 2.59 2.19 -4.36
N SER A 190 1.92 3.33 -4.46
CA SER A 190 0.97 3.64 -5.54
C SER A 190 1.66 3.73 -6.90
N LEU A 191 2.82 4.39 -6.97
CA LEU A 191 3.62 4.48 -8.20
C LEU A 191 4.09 3.11 -8.66
N ASN A 192 4.62 2.29 -7.75
CA ASN A 192 5.04 0.92 -8.06
C ASN A 192 3.87 0.08 -8.59
N ARG A 193 2.68 0.24 -7.99
CA ARG A 193 1.47 -0.44 -8.46
C ARG A 193 1.07 0.00 -9.86
N MET A 194 1.01 1.31 -10.12
CA MET A 194 0.65 1.84 -11.44
C MET A 194 1.65 1.39 -12.51
N GLN A 195 2.94 1.45 -12.19
CA GLN A 195 4.00 0.96 -13.07
C GLN A 195 3.83 -0.51 -13.41
N PHE A 196 3.61 -1.37 -12.41
CA PHE A 196 3.38 -2.79 -12.63
C PHE A 196 2.13 -3.04 -13.50
N LEU A 197 1.01 -2.37 -13.22
CA LEU A 197 -0.23 -2.51 -14.01
C LEU A 197 -0.05 -2.06 -15.46
N GLN A 198 0.82 -1.10 -15.72
CA GLN A 198 1.18 -0.70 -17.08
C GLN A 198 2.07 -1.76 -17.75
N GLU A 199 3.12 -2.19 -17.07
CA GLU A 199 4.13 -3.12 -17.62
C GLU A 199 3.59 -4.56 -17.79
N MET A 200 2.60 -4.99 -16.99
CA MET A 200 2.03 -6.34 -17.11
C MET A 200 1.27 -6.59 -18.42
N ASN A 201 0.88 -5.53 -19.12
CA ASN A 201 0.25 -5.61 -20.43
C ASN A 201 1.27 -5.80 -21.56
N ALA A 202 2.57 -5.67 -21.28
CA ALA A 202 3.61 -6.07 -22.21
C ALA A 202 3.56 -7.58 -22.43
N PRO A 203 4.06 -8.06 -23.59
CA PRO A 203 4.13 -9.50 -23.82
C PRO A 203 5.00 -10.18 -22.74
N LEU A 204 4.71 -11.46 -22.52
CA LEU A 204 5.45 -12.34 -21.64
C LEU A 204 6.75 -12.74 -22.35
N ASP A 205 7.82 -11.99 -22.08
CA ASP A 205 9.15 -12.27 -22.61
C ASP A 205 9.71 -13.54 -21.98
N GLN A 206 9.54 -13.66 -20.66
CA GLN A 206 10.05 -14.77 -19.88
C GLN A 206 9.14 -15.04 -18.67
N PHE A 207 8.86 -16.31 -18.43
CA PHE A 207 8.28 -16.82 -17.20
C PHE A 207 9.17 -17.93 -16.66
N LEU A 208 9.71 -17.69 -15.46
CA LEU A 208 10.74 -18.49 -14.85
C LEU A 208 10.23 -19.02 -13.51
N VAL A 209 10.29 -20.33 -13.34
CA VAL A 209 10.06 -20.99 -12.06
C VAL A 209 11.40 -21.50 -11.56
N LEU A 210 11.81 -21.01 -10.38
CA LEU A 210 13.05 -21.42 -9.72
C LEU A 210 12.74 -22.28 -8.52
N LEU A 211 13.36 -23.45 -8.46
CA LEU A 211 13.46 -24.24 -7.25
C LEU A 211 14.74 -23.84 -6.53
N GLU A 212 14.60 -23.30 -5.33
CA GLU A 212 15.71 -23.14 -4.39
C GLU A 212 15.87 -24.42 -3.59
N LEU A 213 17.05 -25.03 -3.64
CA LEU A 213 17.38 -26.21 -2.86
C LEU A 213 17.73 -25.83 -1.41
N ASP A 214 17.57 -26.76 -0.47
CA ASP A 214 17.84 -26.54 0.96
C ASP A 214 19.31 -26.22 1.25
N ARG A 215 20.24 -26.85 0.53
CA ARG A 215 21.66 -26.52 0.49
C ARG A 215 22.19 -26.46 -0.95
N GLU A 216 23.47 -26.16 -1.09
CA GLU A 216 24.16 -26.37 -2.37
C GLU A 216 24.53 -27.85 -2.50
N TYR A 217 24.24 -28.42 -3.66
CA TYR A 217 24.48 -29.82 -4.00
C TYR A 217 25.58 -29.93 -5.04
N ASP A 218 26.34 -31.02 -5.00
CA ASP A 218 27.18 -31.41 -6.13
C ASP A 218 26.30 -31.94 -7.28
N GLY A 219 26.71 -31.71 -8.53
CA GLY A 219 25.99 -32.20 -9.71
C GLY A 219 25.81 -33.71 -9.70
N ASN A 220 26.79 -34.46 -9.18
CA ASN A 220 26.67 -35.92 -9.02
C ASN A 220 25.65 -36.33 -7.95
N GLU A 221 25.44 -35.48 -6.94
CA GLU A 221 24.50 -35.73 -5.85
C GLU A 221 23.05 -35.52 -6.29
N ILE A 222 22.81 -34.57 -7.21
CA ILE A 222 21.52 -34.42 -7.87
C ILE A 222 21.31 -35.57 -8.87
N GLY A 223 22.34 -35.88 -9.67
CA GLY A 223 22.27 -36.93 -10.67
C GLY A 223 21.15 -36.66 -11.68
N HIS A 224 20.36 -37.70 -11.97
CA HIS A 224 19.19 -37.60 -12.83
C HIS A 224 18.11 -36.73 -12.15
N PHE A 225 17.50 -35.84 -12.93
CA PHE A 225 16.40 -35.02 -12.44
C PHE A 225 15.38 -34.72 -13.53
N ARG A 226 14.17 -34.42 -13.08
CA ARG A 226 13.05 -33.94 -13.89
C ARG A 226 12.39 -32.79 -13.17
N PHE A 227 12.16 -31.69 -13.87
CA PHE A 227 11.44 -30.54 -13.33
C PHE A 227 10.59 -29.88 -14.41
N PHE A 228 9.28 -30.06 -14.31
CA PHE A 228 8.30 -29.53 -15.24
C PHE A 228 7.26 -28.69 -14.51
N VAL A 229 6.68 -27.76 -15.24
CA VAL A 229 5.66 -26.81 -14.81
C VAL A 229 4.52 -26.90 -15.81
N SER A 230 3.30 -27.05 -15.29
CA SER A 230 2.07 -26.91 -16.06
C SER A 230 1.35 -25.67 -15.60
N ILE A 231 0.93 -24.84 -16.54
CA ILE A 231 0.12 -23.63 -16.30
C ILE A 231 -1.18 -23.80 -17.08
N SER A 232 -2.30 -23.86 -16.38
CA SER A 232 -3.63 -23.71 -16.98
C SER A 232 -4.06 -22.26 -16.85
N LEU A 233 -4.28 -21.59 -17.97
CA LEU A 233 -4.71 -20.20 -17.99
C LEU A 233 -6.11 -20.09 -17.41
N ALA A 234 -6.37 -19.01 -16.67
CA ALA A 234 -7.70 -18.71 -16.15
C ALA A 234 -8.70 -18.49 -17.29
N GLU A 235 -8.24 -17.86 -18.37
CA GLU A 235 -9.00 -17.63 -19.60
C GLU A 235 -8.16 -18.06 -20.81
N PRO A 236 -8.74 -18.80 -21.78
CA PRO A 236 -8.04 -19.08 -23.02
C PRO A 236 -7.69 -17.78 -23.78
N ARG A 237 -6.47 -17.72 -24.34
CA ARG A 237 -5.98 -16.60 -25.15
C ARG A 237 -5.65 -17.08 -26.55
N ASP A 238 -6.43 -16.63 -27.55
CA ASP A 238 -6.26 -17.06 -28.94
C ASP A 238 -6.23 -18.60 -29.09
N GLY A 239 -7.15 -19.25 -28.38
CA GLY A 239 -7.27 -20.70 -28.30
C GLY A 239 -6.25 -21.36 -27.34
N LEU A 240 -5.14 -20.72 -26.96
CA LEU A 240 -4.20 -21.25 -25.99
C LEU A 240 -4.84 -21.31 -24.60
N PHE A 241 -4.81 -22.47 -23.94
CA PHE A 241 -5.37 -22.61 -22.59
C PHE A 241 -4.43 -23.29 -21.60
N MET A 242 -3.40 -24.01 -22.09
CA MET A 242 -2.42 -24.66 -21.22
C MET A 242 -1.02 -24.56 -21.79
N LEU A 243 -0.05 -24.34 -20.91
CA LEU A 243 1.37 -24.40 -21.16
C LEU A 243 1.98 -25.53 -20.35
N THR A 244 2.90 -26.29 -20.93
CA THR A 244 3.78 -27.17 -20.18
C THR A 244 5.22 -26.86 -20.57
N PHE A 245 6.12 -26.75 -19.62
CA PHE A 245 7.54 -26.53 -19.89
C PHE A 245 8.39 -27.06 -18.75
N GLY A 246 9.64 -27.38 -19.02
CA GLY A 246 10.50 -27.92 -17.99
C GLY A 246 11.91 -28.18 -18.44
N THR A 247 12.68 -28.74 -17.52
CA THR A 247 14.06 -29.15 -17.71
C THR A 247 14.29 -30.55 -17.15
N SER A 248 15.23 -31.26 -17.76
CA SER A 248 15.72 -32.57 -17.32
C SER A 248 17.19 -32.72 -17.70
N ASP A 249 17.86 -33.72 -17.14
CA ASP A 249 19.20 -34.12 -17.57
C ASP A 249 19.17 -34.78 -18.97
N ARG A 250 20.38 -35.05 -19.50
CA ARG A 250 20.65 -35.54 -20.86
C ARG A 250 20.30 -34.49 -21.92
N ALA A 251 21.30 -33.69 -22.30
CA ALA A 251 21.14 -32.53 -23.18
C ALA A 251 20.41 -32.83 -24.51
N ASP A 252 20.65 -33.99 -25.11
CA ASP A 252 20.07 -34.33 -26.42
C ASP A 252 18.77 -35.15 -26.34
N ARG A 253 18.18 -35.31 -25.14
CA ARG A 253 16.97 -36.15 -24.92
C ARG A 253 15.82 -35.82 -25.86
N ALA A 254 15.62 -34.55 -26.20
CA ALA A 254 14.53 -34.11 -27.07
C ALA A 254 14.59 -34.69 -28.50
N ARG A 255 15.75 -35.23 -28.92
CA ARG A 255 15.95 -35.85 -30.24
C ARG A 255 15.88 -37.38 -30.21
N ALA A 256 15.80 -37.98 -29.02
CA ALA A 256 15.75 -39.42 -28.87
C ALA A 256 14.46 -39.98 -29.47
N LYS A 257 14.55 -41.11 -30.18
CA LYS A 257 13.41 -41.82 -30.76
C LYS A 257 13.12 -43.14 -30.05
N SER A 258 14.05 -43.59 -29.21
CA SER A 258 13.95 -44.83 -28.45
C SER A 258 14.60 -44.70 -27.07
N VAL A 259 14.28 -45.64 -26.18
CA VAL A 259 14.94 -45.74 -24.86
C VAL A 259 16.45 -45.96 -25.00
N ALA A 260 16.88 -46.73 -26.00
CA ALA A 260 18.29 -47.01 -26.25
C ALA A 260 19.08 -45.74 -26.63
N ASP A 261 18.47 -44.82 -27.39
CA ASP A 261 19.07 -43.52 -27.71
C ASP A 261 19.30 -42.71 -26.43
N VAL A 262 18.32 -42.71 -25.53
CA VAL A 262 18.42 -42.02 -24.24
C VAL A 262 19.56 -42.63 -23.43
N GLU A 263 19.57 -43.95 -23.25
CA GLU A 263 20.57 -44.69 -22.45
C GLU A 263 22.02 -44.45 -22.89
N ALA A 264 22.25 -44.23 -24.19
CA ALA A 264 23.57 -43.91 -24.73
C ALA A 264 24.08 -42.51 -24.34
N MET A 265 23.21 -41.60 -23.89
CA MET A 265 23.58 -40.25 -23.47
C MET A 265 24.16 -40.21 -22.05
N PRO A 266 25.12 -39.31 -21.75
CA PRO A 266 25.57 -39.08 -20.38
C PRO A 266 24.43 -38.65 -19.45
N ALA A 267 24.19 -39.42 -18.39
CA ALA A 267 23.13 -39.19 -17.42
C ALA A 267 23.55 -38.22 -16.31
N GLY A 268 22.61 -37.41 -15.84
CA GLY A 268 22.79 -36.52 -14.70
C GLY A 268 23.14 -35.08 -15.06
N ILE A 269 22.77 -34.17 -14.15
CA ILE A 269 22.88 -32.71 -14.36
C ILE A 269 24.32 -32.22 -14.60
N LEU A 270 25.32 -32.95 -14.13
CA LEU A 270 26.74 -32.63 -14.36
C LEU A 270 27.11 -32.64 -15.84
N HIS A 271 26.43 -33.42 -16.67
CA HIS A 271 26.81 -33.64 -18.06
C HIS A 271 25.99 -32.81 -19.07
N GLY A 272 24.94 -32.14 -18.61
CA GLY A 272 24.12 -31.27 -19.45
C GLY A 272 22.63 -31.39 -19.14
N MET A 273 21.89 -30.37 -19.55
CA MET A 273 20.44 -30.31 -19.36
C MET A 273 19.76 -30.00 -20.68
N MET A 274 18.55 -30.53 -20.81
CA MET A 274 17.61 -30.21 -21.87
C MET A 274 16.42 -29.47 -21.25
N GLY A 275 15.86 -28.51 -21.99
CA GLY A 275 14.54 -27.98 -21.69
C GLY A 275 13.63 -28.00 -22.90
N ALA A 276 12.34 -28.07 -22.64
CA ALA A 276 11.31 -28.20 -23.66
C ALA A 276 10.03 -27.49 -23.23
N LYS A 277 9.25 -27.04 -24.22
CA LYS A 277 8.03 -26.24 -24.05
C LYS A 277 6.94 -26.77 -24.99
N TRP A 278 5.71 -26.85 -24.49
CA TRP A 278 4.53 -27.30 -25.20
C TRP A 278 3.36 -26.35 -24.94
N GLU A 279 2.57 -26.13 -25.99
CA GLU A 279 1.33 -25.35 -25.94
C GLU A 279 0.13 -26.24 -26.29
N ARG A 280 -0.94 -26.14 -25.50
CA ARG A 280 -2.22 -26.79 -25.82
C ARG A 280 -3.26 -25.74 -26.16
N ARG A 281 -3.87 -25.89 -27.33
CA ARG A 281 -4.85 -24.96 -27.89
C ARG A 281 -6.20 -25.66 -28.05
N ILE A 282 -7.28 -24.93 -27.82
CA ILE A 282 -8.65 -25.36 -28.11
C ILE A 282 -8.77 -25.48 -29.64
N PRO A 283 -9.21 -26.63 -30.18
CA PRO A 283 -9.38 -26.81 -31.62
C PRO A 283 -10.35 -25.76 -32.20
N ALA A 284 -9.98 -25.17 -33.34
CA ALA A 284 -10.91 -24.30 -34.07
C ALA A 284 -12.05 -25.14 -34.66
N ALA A 285 -13.29 -24.64 -34.59
CA ALA A 285 -14.51 -25.35 -34.99
C ALA A 285 -14.52 -25.85 -36.46
N GLU A 286 -13.63 -25.33 -37.31
CA GLU A 286 -13.51 -25.76 -38.71
C GLU A 286 -12.79 -27.11 -38.91
N HIS A 287 -12.23 -27.71 -37.85
CA HIS A 287 -11.50 -28.99 -37.90
C HIS A 287 -12.04 -30.03 -36.92
N ALA A 288 -13.28 -29.89 -36.44
CA ALA A 288 -13.92 -30.96 -35.68
C ALA A 288 -14.07 -32.19 -36.60
N PRO A 289 -13.44 -33.35 -36.27
CA PRO A 289 -13.78 -34.58 -36.95
C PRO A 289 -15.26 -34.86 -36.67
N ASN A 290 -16.07 -35.04 -37.72
CA ASN A 290 -17.29 -35.81 -37.58
C ASN A 290 -16.86 -37.19 -37.09
N GLU A 291 -17.22 -37.58 -35.87
CA GLU A 291 -17.96 -38.82 -35.61
C GLU A 291 -18.05 -39.14 -34.11
N ASP A 292 -19.21 -39.69 -33.79
CA ASP A 292 -19.58 -40.35 -32.55
C ASP A 292 -18.56 -41.45 -32.17
N VAL A 293 -17.64 -41.14 -31.25
CA VAL A 293 -16.98 -42.16 -30.44
C VAL A 293 -16.91 -41.66 -29.00
N ALA A 294 -17.91 -42.07 -28.21
CA ALA A 294 -17.78 -42.08 -26.76
C ALA A 294 -16.74 -43.14 -26.39
N ASP A 295 -15.48 -42.74 -26.30
CA ASP A 295 -14.44 -43.54 -25.64
C ASP A 295 -14.13 -42.89 -24.29
N GLU A 296 -14.80 -43.37 -23.25
CA GLU A 296 -14.45 -43.12 -21.86
C GLU A 296 -13.12 -43.81 -21.55
N GLY A 297 -11.99 -43.19 -21.89
CA GLY A 297 -10.70 -43.78 -21.52
C GLY A 297 -9.43 -43.34 -22.24
N ALA A 298 -9.24 -42.06 -22.62
CA ALA A 298 -7.89 -41.56 -22.96
C ALA A 298 -7.82 -40.02 -22.94
N ASP A 299 -7.34 -39.43 -21.84
CA ASP A 299 -6.86 -38.04 -21.77
C ASP A 299 -5.50 -37.88 -22.50
N HIS A 300 -5.37 -38.39 -23.72
CA HIS A 300 -4.14 -38.28 -24.53
C HIS A 300 -4.37 -37.34 -25.72
N ASP A 301 -4.23 -36.05 -25.47
CA ASP A 301 -4.17 -35.01 -26.49
C ASP A 301 -2.92 -34.18 -26.18
N GLU A 302 -1.80 -34.65 -26.72
CA GLU A 302 -0.44 -34.15 -26.47
C GLU A 302 -0.30 -32.72 -27.02
N GLY A 303 0.08 -31.76 -26.17
CA GLY A 303 0.33 -30.39 -26.61
C GLY A 303 1.41 -30.29 -27.69
N THR A 304 1.35 -29.27 -28.54
CA THR A 304 2.32 -29.06 -29.62
C THR A 304 3.64 -28.56 -29.03
N ASN A 305 4.76 -29.21 -29.35
CA ASN A 305 6.08 -28.72 -28.94
C ASN A 305 6.39 -27.40 -29.68
N VAL A 306 6.68 -26.34 -28.92
CA VAL A 306 6.94 -24.99 -29.46
C VAL A 306 8.40 -24.56 -29.28
N GLY A 307 9.23 -25.41 -28.68
CA GLY A 307 10.65 -25.11 -28.51
C GLY A 307 11.37 -26.05 -27.58
N THR A 308 12.68 -26.19 -27.84
CA THR A 308 13.62 -26.91 -26.99
C THR A 308 14.92 -26.13 -26.88
N PHE A 309 15.67 -26.38 -25.81
CA PHE A 309 17.02 -25.86 -25.65
C PHE A 309 17.91 -26.90 -24.96
N THR A 310 19.22 -26.74 -25.12
CA THR A 310 20.22 -27.53 -24.40
C THR A 310 21.16 -26.59 -23.65
N SER A 311 21.77 -27.08 -22.59
CA SER A 311 22.75 -26.32 -21.82
C SER A 311 23.82 -27.22 -21.24
N VAL A 312 24.98 -26.63 -20.98
CA VAL A 312 26.10 -27.29 -20.30
C VAL A 312 25.69 -27.73 -18.88
N GLY A 313 26.35 -28.77 -18.39
CA GLY A 313 26.06 -29.29 -17.06
C GLY A 313 26.52 -28.37 -15.93
N MET A 314 26.08 -28.71 -14.71
CA MET A 314 26.34 -27.91 -13.51
C MET A 314 27.10 -28.74 -12.46
N GLU A 315 28.26 -28.24 -12.02
CA GLU A 315 29.03 -28.86 -10.94
C GLU A 315 28.43 -28.61 -9.57
N LYS A 316 27.92 -27.40 -9.33
CA LYS A 316 27.25 -27.00 -8.09
C LYS A 316 25.85 -26.48 -8.37
N VAL A 317 24.88 -26.97 -7.62
CA VAL A 317 23.45 -26.74 -7.85
C VAL A 317 22.82 -26.21 -6.58
N ARG A 318 22.47 -24.92 -6.59
CA ARG A 318 21.63 -24.27 -5.57
C ARG A 318 20.22 -23.96 -6.08
N PHE A 319 20.12 -23.66 -7.38
CA PHE A 319 18.87 -23.32 -8.04
C PHE A 319 18.69 -24.17 -9.29
N LEU A 320 17.48 -24.68 -9.49
CA LEU A 320 17.04 -25.31 -10.72
C LEU A 320 15.95 -24.46 -11.35
N ARG A 321 15.96 -24.38 -12.69
CA ARG A 321 15.01 -23.54 -13.42
C ARG A 321 14.19 -24.33 -14.42
N ALA A 322 12.93 -23.94 -14.54
CA ALA A 322 12.07 -24.22 -15.68
C ALA A 322 11.65 -22.86 -16.26
N GLU A 323 11.72 -22.73 -17.57
CA GLU A 323 11.50 -21.46 -18.25
C GLU A 323 10.55 -21.61 -19.42
N PHE A 324 9.59 -20.70 -19.50
CA PHE A 324 8.76 -20.43 -20.66
C PHE A 324 9.01 -19.00 -21.15
N GLY A 325 8.78 -18.75 -22.43
CA GLY A 325 9.00 -17.44 -23.02
C GLY A 325 9.14 -17.59 -24.52
N TYR A 326 8.65 -16.60 -25.25
CA TYR A 326 8.61 -16.60 -26.73
C TYR A 326 9.96 -16.29 -27.38
N GLY A 327 10.99 -16.01 -26.57
CA GLY A 327 12.34 -15.71 -27.05
C GLY A 327 12.45 -14.32 -27.69
N GLY A 328 13.64 -13.73 -27.60
CA GLY A 328 13.94 -12.38 -28.08
C GLY A 328 14.11 -12.26 -29.60
N GLY A 329 13.29 -12.94 -30.40
CA GLY A 329 13.29 -12.75 -31.85
C GLY A 329 12.93 -11.31 -32.22
N SER A 330 13.58 -10.76 -33.24
CA SER A 330 13.35 -9.37 -33.70
C SER A 330 11.90 -9.08 -34.12
N PHE A 331 11.12 -10.13 -34.36
CA PHE A 331 9.71 -10.06 -34.73
C PHE A 331 8.90 -11.05 -33.90
N ARG A 332 7.71 -10.62 -33.47
CA ARG A 332 6.72 -11.46 -32.79
C ARG A 332 5.53 -11.62 -33.73
N PHE A 333 5.39 -12.81 -34.30
CA PHE A 333 4.27 -13.15 -35.18
C PHE A 333 3.37 -14.17 -34.48
N GLY A 334 2.06 -13.92 -34.47
CA GLY A 334 1.06 -14.81 -33.86
C GLY A 334 0.87 -14.61 -32.36
N PRO A 335 -0.19 -15.19 -31.78
CA PRO A 335 -0.68 -14.81 -30.47
C PRO A 335 0.34 -15.10 -29.37
N TYR A 336 0.61 -14.08 -28.55
CA TYR A 336 1.54 -14.13 -27.43
C TYR A 336 0.78 -13.87 -26.14
N LEU A 337 1.16 -14.58 -25.09
CA LEU A 337 0.72 -14.24 -23.75
C LEU A 337 1.36 -12.93 -23.30
N ARG A 338 0.62 -12.19 -22.49
CA ARG A 338 1.08 -11.06 -21.69
C ARG A 338 1.32 -11.53 -20.27
N LEU A 339 2.04 -10.74 -19.49
CA LEU A 339 2.21 -11.04 -18.08
C LEU A 339 0.86 -11.05 -17.33
N SER A 340 -0.09 -10.20 -17.77
CA SER A 340 -1.48 -10.18 -17.29
C SER A 340 -2.23 -11.50 -17.51
N ASP A 341 -1.89 -12.28 -18.53
CA ASP A 341 -2.59 -13.54 -18.83
C ASP A 341 -2.22 -14.68 -17.87
N ILE A 342 -1.13 -14.51 -17.11
CA ILE A 342 -0.74 -15.42 -16.03
C ILE A 342 -1.56 -15.17 -14.76
N ASP A 343 -2.26 -14.03 -14.66
CA ASP A 343 -3.10 -13.74 -13.51
C ASP A 343 -4.14 -14.85 -13.29
N GLU A 344 -4.31 -15.25 -12.03
CA GLU A 344 -5.21 -16.31 -11.57
C GLU A 344 -5.00 -17.69 -12.22
N SER A 345 -3.95 -17.88 -13.02
CA SER A 345 -3.65 -19.16 -13.64
C SER A 345 -3.33 -20.22 -12.59
N MET A 346 -3.74 -21.46 -12.86
CA MET A 346 -3.44 -22.60 -12.02
C MET A 346 -2.08 -23.19 -12.42
N ILE A 347 -1.14 -23.19 -11.49
CA ILE A 347 0.22 -23.66 -11.72
C ILE A 347 0.49 -24.90 -10.87
N ALA A 348 0.94 -25.97 -11.52
CA ALA A 348 1.36 -27.22 -10.89
C ALA A 348 2.79 -27.55 -11.32
N LEU A 349 3.58 -28.05 -10.37
CA LEU A 349 4.96 -28.46 -10.62
C LEU A 349 5.04 -29.98 -10.57
N PHE A 350 5.86 -30.57 -11.43
CA PHE A 350 6.09 -32.00 -11.51
C PHE A 350 7.59 -32.27 -11.47
N VAL A 351 8.02 -33.04 -10.48
CA VAL A 351 9.43 -33.36 -10.25
C VAL A 351 9.59 -34.84 -9.94
N ASN A 352 10.81 -35.37 -10.03
CA ASN A 352 11.11 -36.68 -9.47
C ASN A 352 11.18 -36.61 -7.93
N LYS A 353 10.87 -37.73 -7.23
CA LYS A 353 10.79 -37.78 -5.77
C LYS A 353 12.09 -37.33 -5.09
N ALA A 354 13.23 -37.81 -5.58
CA ALA A 354 14.53 -37.45 -4.99
C ALA A 354 14.79 -35.94 -5.05
N LEU A 355 14.34 -35.25 -6.10
CA LEU A 355 14.44 -33.80 -6.21
C LEU A 355 13.41 -33.08 -5.31
N ALA A 356 12.18 -33.58 -5.24
CA ALA A 356 11.09 -32.97 -4.47
C ALA A 356 11.44 -32.74 -2.99
N GLU A 357 12.16 -33.68 -2.40
CA GLU A 357 12.58 -33.64 -0.99
C GLU A 357 13.65 -32.58 -0.70
N LYS A 358 14.40 -32.15 -1.73
CA LYS A 358 15.49 -31.16 -1.60
C LYS A 358 15.03 -29.70 -1.73
N ILE A 359 13.77 -29.47 -2.11
CA ILE A 359 13.26 -28.11 -2.38
C ILE A 359 12.94 -27.40 -1.08
N LYS A 360 13.59 -26.25 -0.88
CA LYS A 360 13.35 -25.30 0.23
C LYS A 360 12.32 -24.24 -0.14
N ALA A 361 12.39 -23.69 -1.35
CA ALA A 361 11.48 -22.64 -1.78
C ALA A 361 11.25 -22.68 -3.30
N ILE A 362 10.12 -22.13 -3.73
CA ILE A 362 9.74 -21.99 -5.13
C ILE A 362 9.51 -20.50 -5.41
N HIS A 363 10.20 -19.98 -6.42
CA HIS A 363 10.09 -18.58 -6.84
C HIS A 363 9.47 -18.52 -8.25
N PHE A 364 8.45 -17.68 -8.40
CA PHE A 364 7.83 -17.38 -9.68
C PHE A 364 8.27 -15.99 -10.14
N ILE A 365 8.87 -15.91 -11.33
CA ILE A 365 9.41 -14.69 -11.90
C ILE A 365 8.83 -14.52 -13.30
N GLY A 366 8.31 -13.34 -13.61
CA GLY A 366 7.78 -12.99 -14.92
C GLY A 366 8.38 -11.68 -15.39
N ASN A 367 8.98 -11.68 -16.57
CA ASN A 367 9.75 -10.57 -17.11
C ASN A 367 10.76 -10.05 -16.06
N GLN A 368 10.56 -8.84 -15.55
CA GLN A 368 11.44 -8.18 -14.56
C GLN A 368 10.91 -8.26 -13.12
N TYR A 369 9.89 -9.07 -12.86
CA TYR A 369 9.17 -9.09 -11.59
C TYR A 369 9.22 -10.44 -10.90
N LYS A 370 9.49 -10.43 -9.60
CA LYS A 370 9.18 -11.56 -8.72
C LYS A 370 7.70 -11.52 -8.38
N LEU A 371 6.97 -12.49 -8.92
CA LEU A 371 5.52 -12.56 -8.86
C LEU A 371 5.03 -13.22 -7.56
N ALA A 372 5.71 -14.28 -7.13
CA ALA A 372 5.39 -14.98 -5.90
C ALA A 372 6.58 -15.79 -5.37
N GLU A 373 6.57 -16.08 -4.07
CA GLU A 373 7.52 -16.98 -3.41
C GLU A 373 6.76 -17.88 -2.43
N TYR A 374 7.10 -19.16 -2.43
CA TYR A 374 6.57 -20.14 -1.51
C TYR A 374 7.72 -20.90 -0.86
N GLY A 375 7.94 -20.66 0.44
CA GLY A 375 8.85 -21.47 1.25
C GLY A 375 8.28 -22.86 1.52
N ARG A 376 9.06 -23.72 2.20
CA ARG A 376 8.71 -25.12 2.44
C ARG A 376 7.35 -25.32 3.11
N GLU A 377 6.97 -24.44 4.03
CA GLU A 377 5.67 -24.50 4.71
C GLU A 377 4.50 -24.08 3.82
N GLY A 378 4.76 -23.44 2.67
CA GLY A 378 3.74 -22.95 1.74
C GLY A 378 3.27 -23.96 0.69
N PHE A 379 3.90 -25.14 0.61
CA PHE A 379 3.58 -26.16 -0.38
C PHE A 379 3.69 -27.58 0.16
N ARG A 380 3.05 -28.51 -0.54
CA ARG A 380 3.04 -29.95 -0.24
C ARG A 380 3.49 -30.76 -1.46
N ILE A 381 3.99 -31.96 -1.19
CA ILE A 381 4.38 -32.94 -2.20
C ILE A 381 3.28 -34.00 -2.25
N ASP A 382 2.51 -34.01 -3.34
CA ASP A 382 1.46 -35.00 -3.57
C ASP A 382 2.09 -36.31 -4.08
N THR A 383 1.60 -37.44 -3.56
CA THR A 383 2.04 -38.78 -3.94
C THR A 383 1.28 -39.38 -5.13
N GLN A 384 0.15 -38.79 -5.53
CA GLN A 384 -0.74 -39.26 -6.59
C GLN A 384 -0.73 -38.33 -7.81
N GLY A 385 0.45 -38.09 -8.39
CA GLY A 385 0.60 -37.31 -9.62
C GLY A 385 1.02 -38.20 -10.78
N LYS A 386 0.15 -38.40 -11.76
CA LYS A 386 0.58 -38.89 -13.09
C LYS A 386 0.99 -37.68 -13.92
N PHE A 387 2.16 -37.75 -14.53
CA PHE A 387 2.68 -36.75 -15.45
C PHE A 387 3.54 -37.44 -16.48
N GLU A 388 3.17 -37.30 -17.74
CA GLU A 388 3.81 -37.96 -18.87
C GLU A 388 4.02 -36.90 -19.95
N PRO A 389 5.15 -36.17 -19.92
CA PRO A 389 5.46 -35.26 -21.01
C PRO A 389 5.81 -36.08 -22.24
N SER A 390 5.65 -35.52 -23.45
CA SER A 390 6.06 -36.13 -24.72
C SER A 390 7.60 -36.18 -24.86
N LEU A 391 8.24 -36.95 -23.98
CA LEU A 391 9.67 -37.20 -23.87
C LEU A 391 9.89 -38.63 -23.42
N ILE A 392 10.95 -39.25 -23.94
CA ILE A 392 11.33 -40.61 -23.59
C ILE A 392 12.15 -40.59 -22.30
N PHE A 393 11.69 -41.34 -21.29
CA PHE A 393 12.43 -41.64 -20.07
C PHE A 393 12.71 -43.14 -19.98
N THR A 394 13.89 -43.50 -19.49
CA THR A 394 14.26 -44.90 -19.30
C THR A 394 13.51 -45.51 -18.11
N PRO A 395 13.31 -46.83 -18.05
CA PRO A 395 12.70 -47.48 -16.88
C PRO A 395 13.45 -47.19 -15.57
N SER A 396 14.78 -47.05 -15.64
CA SER A 396 15.61 -46.69 -14.48
C SER A 396 15.28 -45.29 -13.95
N GLU A 397 15.05 -44.32 -14.82
CA GLU A 397 14.66 -42.96 -14.45
C GLU A 397 13.24 -42.95 -13.86
N LEU A 398 12.32 -43.70 -14.46
CA LEU A 398 10.93 -43.80 -14.01
C LEU A 398 10.78 -44.52 -12.66
N SER A 399 11.80 -45.26 -12.21
CA SER A 399 11.82 -45.85 -10.87
C SER A 399 11.85 -44.79 -9.75
N ASP A 400 12.39 -43.60 -10.04
CA ASP A 400 12.22 -42.42 -9.20
C ASP A 400 10.87 -41.79 -9.54
N GLU A 401 9.87 -42.04 -8.71
CA GLU A 401 8.48 -41.70 -9.01
C GLU A 401 8.28 -40.20 -9.27
N TRP A 402 7.35 -39.88 -10.17
CA TRP A 402 6.86 -38.51 -10.30
C TRP A 402 6.15 -38.05 -9.02
N ARG A 403 6.42 -36.81 -8.63
CA ARG A 403 5.78 -36.09 -7.54
C ARG A 403 5.23 -34.78 -8.07
N ARG A 404 3.97 -34.52 -7.76
CA ARG A 404 3.34 -33.22 -8.03
C ARG A 404 3.53 -32.33 -6.81
N ILE A 405 3.96 -31.08 -7.02
CA ILE A 405 4.08 -30.08 -5.97
C ILE A 405 2.98 -29.05 -6.14
N MET A 406 2.25 -28.79 -5.06
CA MET A 406 1.10 -27.90 -5.02
C MET A 406 1.17 -27.01 -3.78
N ARG A 407 0.51 -25.86 -3.82
CA ARG A 407 0.28 -25.05 -2.62
C ARG A 407 -0.59 -25.85 -1.62
N ASN A 408 -0.46 -25.60 -0.32
CA ASN A 408 -1.18 -26.37 0.71
C ASN A 408 -2.71 -26.42 0.53
N PHE A 409 -3.31 -25.39 -0.07
CA PHE A 409 -4.75 -25.26 -0.23
C PHE A 409 -5.20 -25.18 -1.71
N GLY A 410 -4.39 -25.68 -2.64
CA GLY A 410 -4.75 -25.68 -4.08
C GLY A 410 -3.55 -25.64 -5.02
N PRO A 411 -3.75 -25.35 -6.32
CA PRO A 411 -2.64 -25.02 -7.21
C PRO A 411 -1.92 -23.75 -6.75
N PHE A 412 -0.68 -23.58 -7.21
CA PHE A 412 -0.06 -22.27 -7.13
C PHE A 412 -0.81 -21.31 -8.06
N SER A 413 -0.90 -20.06 -7.68
CA SER A 413 -1.43 -19.00 -8.53
C SER A 413 -0.71 -17.70 -8.21
N VAL A 414 -0.69 -16.81 -9.19
CA VAL A 414 -0.30 -15.41 -9.01
C VAL A 414 -1.58 -14.60 -9.08
N ARG A 415 -1.79 -13.64 -8.16
CA ARG A 415 -3.03 -12.85 -8.07
C ARG A 415 -2.72 -11.37 -8.01
N TYR A 416 -2.68 -10.72 -9.15
CA TYR A 416 -2.31 -9.32 -9.22
C TYR A 416 -3.33 -8.42 -8.53
N ALA A 417 -4.61 -8.81 -8.43
CA ALA A 417 -5.60 -8.06 -7.66
C ALA A 417 -5.24 -7.91 -6.17
N GLU A 418 -4.58 -8.92 -5.58
CA GLU A 418 -4.27 -8.99 -4.15
C GLU A 418 -2.86 -8.48 -3.82
N MET A 419 -1.92 -8.58 -4.76
CA MET A 419 -0.51 -8.26 -4.53
C MET A 419 0.11 -7.44 -5.66
N THR A 420 1.08 -6.60 -5.31
CA THR A 420 1.96 -5.92 -6.26
C THR A 420 3.30 -6.66 -6.32
N PRO A 421 3.64 -7.30 -7.45
CA PRO A 421 4.93 -7.95 -7.62
C PRO A 421 6.12 -7.03 -7.39
N ILE A 422 7.23 -7.61 -6.91
CA ILE A 422 8.46 -6.87 -6.65
C ILE A 422 9.29 -6.82 -7.93
N ARG A 423 9.63 -5.62 -8.39
CA ARG A 423 10.56 -5.45 -9.51
C ARG A 423 11.96 -5.83 -9.07
N LEU A 424 12.62 -6.70 -9.84
CA LEU A 424 13.95 -7.23 -9.54
C LEU A 424 15.09 -6.31 -10.01
N PHE A 425 14.84 -5.48 -11.02
CA PHE A 425 15.83 -4.59 -11.61
C PHE A 425 15.29 -3.16 -11.71
N GLU A 426 16.00 -2.19 -11.14
CA GLU A 426 15.64 -0.78 -11.29
C GLU A 426 16.11 -0.26 -12.66
N PRO A 427 15.26 0.49 -13.38
CA PRO A 427 15.66 1.10 -14.64
C PRO A 427 16.74 2.16 -14.38
N VAL A 428 17.81 2.13 -15.18
CA VAL A 428 18.87 3.13 -15.14
C VAL A 428 18.54 4.25 -16.12
N GLU A 429 18.56 5.49 -15.66
CA GLU A 429 18.36 6.64 -16.54
C GLU A 429 19.48 6.71 -17.58
N ALA A 430 19.10 6.86 -18.86
CA ALA A 430 20.08 6.98 -19.93
C ALA A 430 20.86 8.30 -19.78
N SER A 431 22.15 8.22 -19.50
CA SER A 431 23.01 9.40 -19.45
C SER A 431 23.29 9.94 -20.85
N ASN A 432 23.17 11.25 -21.04
CA ASN A 432 23.65 11.91 -22.27
C ASN A 432 25.19 11.88 -22.29
N SER A 433 25.76 10.94 -23.03
CA SER A 433 27.20 10.82 -23.24
C SER A 433 27.75 11.82 -24.27
N LEU A 434 26.87 12.55 -24.97
CA LEU A 434 27.25 13.54 -25.97
C LEU A 434 27.30 14.95 -25.36
N PRO A 435 28.36 15.74 -25.64
CA PRO A 435 28.47 17.10 -25.13
C PRO A 435 27.32 17.98 -25.66
N VAL A 436 26.69 18.73 -24.76
CA VAL A 436 25.66 19.74 -25.10
C VAL A 436 26.23 20.66 -26.18
N ARG A 437 25.67 20.59 -27.40
CA ARG A 437 26.02 21.51 -28.48
C ARG A 437 25.80 22.93 -27.96
N ARG A 438 26.89 23.68 -27.73
CA ARG A 438 26.82 25.13 -27.46
C ARG A 438 25.99 25.75 -28.58
N SER A 439 24.83 26.32 -28.23
CA SER A 439 24.04 27.07 -29.19
C SER A 439 24.94 28.17 -29.78
N ARG A 440 24.96 28.26 -31.11
CA ARG A 440 25.63 29.38 -31.78
C ARG A 440 24.94 30.65 -31.28
N LYS A 441 25.67 31.50 -30.55
CA LYS A 441 25.28 32.90 -30.38
C LYS A 441 25.03 33.45 -31.77
N ALA A 442 23.79 33.91 -32.01
CA ALA A 442 23.48 34.73 -33.17
C ALA A 442 24.30 36.01 -33.05
N ASN A 443 25.33 36.14 -33.89
CA ASN A 443 25.82 37.44 -34.29
C ASN A 443 25.04 37.81 -35.55
N GLY A 444 24.19 38.83 -35.42
CA GLY A 444 23.33 39.39 -36.47
C GLY A 444 22.42 40.43 -35.86
#